data_AF-A0A7J6USU1-F1
#
_entry.id   AF-A0A7J6USU1-F1
#
_cell.length_a   1.000
_cell.length_b   1.000
_cell.length_c   1.000
_cell.angle_alpha   90.00
_cell.angle_beta   90.00
_cell.angle_gamma   90.00
#
_symmetry.space_group_name_H-M   'P 1'
#
loop_
_entity.id
_entity.type
_entity.pdbx_description
1 polymer ?
#
loop_
_entity_poly.entity_id
_entity_poly.type
_entity_poly.pdbx_seq_one_letter_code
_entity_poly.pdbx_strand_id
1 'polypeptide(L)'
;MSVIELGLLRRSLVFRKKYFFRVYNTAALVDILDEQQFDPFPPVRNIDIDEIKQTDSLNLIVKPKLYPLVSRVFHTLSWKVAREVRFSEAVCKHGFAQSVHIFGIIIHIFSSVGMHREVHSLLNDIVCHCKELDYDTNDLFLTLMDLSNGVEKSMAVFDVLIKVYARSSFLEDAYNVFIQAKGIGLELDVFPCNFLLKCLIENNKVELLTGLFDAMKHSGPQPNVYTYTILMNFYCRQDIGQAPKQFNQVTEILEEMSRCGINPTVVTYGTYVKGLCAVGDMDHALKFVRDLTQRNQLPNSNCYNAVISGLCRRG
;
A
#
# COMPACT_ATOMS: atom_id res chain seq x y z
N MET A 1 -36.56 12.27 -38.83
CA MET A 1 -36.12 13.59 -38.34
C MET A 1 -36.38 13.67 -36.84
N SER A 2 -35.41 13.70 -35.91
CA SER A 2 -34.03 13.14 -35.89
C SER A 2 -33.32 13.60 -34.60
N VAL A 3 -33.27 12.77 -33.55
CA VAL A 3 -32.43 13.02 -32.34
C VAL A 3 -31.81 11.72 -31.75
N ILE A 4 -31.91 10.58 -32.42
CA ILE A 4 -31.43 9.28 -31.89
C ILE A 4 -29.93 9.01 -32.22
N GLU A 5 -29.30 9.80 -33.09
CA GLU A 5 -27.96 9.50 -33.61
C GLU A 5 -26.76 10.08 -32.83
N LEU A 6 -26.98 10.90 -31.79
CA LEU A 6 -25.89 11.51 -31.02
C LEU A 6 -25.26 10.60 -29.94
N GLY A 7 -25.87 9.43 -29.65
CA GLY A 7 -25.39 8.50 -28.62
C GLY A 7 -24.24 7.58 -29.02
N LEU A 8 -24.06 7.28 -30.31
CA LEU A 8 -23.17 6.19 -30.77
C LEU A 8 -21.83 6.66 -31.35
N LEU A 9 -21.69 7.91 -31.78
CA LEU A 9 -20.46 8.42 -32.40
C LEU A 9 -19.38 8.90 -31.40
N ARG A 10 -19.69 9.04 -30.11
CA ARG A 10 -18.66 9.32 -29.09
C ARG A 10 -17.88 8.09 -28.62
N ARG A 11 -18.39 6.86 -28.87
CA ARG A 11 -17.71 5.60 -28.51
C ARG A 11 -16.64 5.17 -29.53
N SER A 12 -16.68 5.66 -30.78
CA SER A 12 -15.72 5.27 -31.83
C SER A 12 -14.41 6.08 -31.82
N LEU A 13 -14.40 7.29 -31.23
CA LEU A 13 -13.20 8.15 -31.16
C LEU A 13 -12.25 7.82 -30.00
N VAL A 14 -12.65 6.96 -29.06
CA VAL A 14 -11.80 6.52 -27.93
C VAL A 14 -10.87 5.35 -28.34
N PHE A 15 -11.12 4.69 -29.47
CA PHE A 15 -10.48 3.41 -29.80
C PHE A 15 -9.26 3.44 -30.74
N ARG A 16 -8.78 4.62 -31.19
CA ARG A 16 -7.55 4.74 -32.00
C ARG A 16 -6.74 6.00 -31.67
N LYS A 17 -5.43 5.81 -31.40
CA LYS A 17 -4.42 6.76 -30.84
C LYS A 17 -4.61 6.96 -29.32
N LYS A 18 -3.73 6.47 -28.43
CA LYS A 18 -2.29 6.20 -28.57
C LYS A 18 -1.88 4.79 -28.13
N TYR A 19 -1.65 3.91 -29.10
CA TYR A 19 -0.50 2.99 -29.02
C TYR A 19 0.73 3.73 -29.59
N PHE A 20 1.92 3.26 -29.21
CA PHE A 20 3.27 3.71 -29.60
C PHE A 20 3.88 4.95 -28.92
N PHE A 21 5.17 4.75 -28.57
CA PHE A 21 6.14 5.61 -27.86
C PHE A 21 6.00 5.68 -26.31
N ARG A 22 7.00 5.23 -25.52
CA ARG A 22 8.23 4.49 -25.90
C ARG A 22 8.81 3.72 -24.69
N VAL A 23 9.08 2.44 -24.92
CA VAL A 23 10.10 1.57 -24.31
C VAL A 23 11.02 2.20 -23.24
N TYR A 24 11.03 1.61 -22.04
CA TYR A 24 12.28 1.20 -21.39
C TYR A 24 12.19 -0.26 -20.94
N ASN A 25 13.01 -1.10 -21.57
CA ASN A 25 13.26 -2.48 -21.15
C ASN A 25 14.33 -2.49 -20.05
N THR A 26 14.22 -3.46 -19.13
CA THR A 26 15.32 -4.19 -18.48
C THR A 26 16.60 -3.42 -18.07
N ALA A 27 16.60 -2.89 -16.85
CA ALA A 27 17.76 -2.84 -15.95
C ALA A 27 17.18 -2.80 -14.51
N ALA A 28 17.16 -3.89 -13.73
CA ALA A 28 18.30 -4.51 -13.04
C ALA A 28 18.95 -3.58 -12.00
N LEU A 29 18.48 -3.70 -10.75
CA LEU A 29 19.11 -3.30 -9.47
C LEU A 29 19.37 -1.81 -9.19
N VAL A 30 18.84 -1.37 -8.04
CA VAL A 30 19.37 -0.33 -7.13
C VAL A 30 19.46 1.10 -7.69
N ASP A 31 18.43 1.90 -7.40
CA ASP A 31 18.46 3.06 -6.49
C ASP A 31 16.99 3.44 -6.22
N ILE A 32 16.56 3.72 -4.97
CA ILE A 32 16.56 5.03 -4.29
C ILE A 32 15.92 6.14 -5.14
N LEU A 33 15.02 6.94 -4.51
CA LEU A 33 14.14 7.97 -5.09
C LEU A 33 12.85 7.39 -5.75
N ASP A 34 11.64 7.82 -5.44
CA ASP A 34 11.21 9.03 -4.69
C ASP A 34 10.59 8.72 -3.31
N GLU A 35 11.39 8.77 -2.25
CA GLU A 35 10.97 9.48 -1.03
C GLU A 35 11.46 10.94 -1.15
N GLN A 36 10.90 11.70 -2.11
CA GLN A 36 11.06 13.15 -2.05
C GLN A 36 10.16 13.69 -0.95
N GLN A 37 10.81 14.01 0.17
CA GLN A 37 10.21 14.60 1.35
C GLN A 37 9.47 15.88 0.97
N PHE A 38 8.14 15.81 0.91
CA PHE A 38 7.30 16.98 0.73
C PHE A 38 7.42 17.86 1.99
N ASP A 39 7.34 19.19 1.83
CA ASP A 39 7.29 20.18 2.92
C ASP A 39 6.43 19.65 4.09
N PRO A 40 7.02 19.30 5.24
CA PRO A 40 6.23 18.85 6.37
C PRO A 40 5.28 19.97 6.80
N PHE A 41 4.17 19.60 7.45
CA PHE A 41 3.40 20.58 8.21
C PHE A 41 4.35 21.32 9.18
N PRO A 42 4.13 22.62 9.48
CA PRO A 42 5.02 23.39 10.35
C PRO A 42 5.28 22.70 11.70
N PRO A 43 6.32 23.04 12.46
CA PRO A 43 6.45 22.53 13.83
C PRO A 43 5.18 22.83 14.65
N VAL A 44 4.80 21.90 15.52
CA VAL A 44 3.68 22.05 16.44
C VAL A 44 4.02 23.15 17.44
N ARG A 45 3.10 24.10 17.69
CA ARG A 45 3.12 24.88 18.92
C ARG A 45 2.49 23.99 19.98
N ASN A 46 3.20 23.71 21.08
CA ASN A 46 2.71 22.83 22.14
C ASN A 46 1.26 23.17 22.50
N ILE A 47 0.35 22.24 22.21
CA ILE A 47 -1.05 22.27 22.68
C ILE A 47 -1.07 21.32 23.88
N ASP A 48 -1.59 21.78 25.02
CA ASP A 48 -1.66 20.94 26.21
C ASP A 48 -2.64 19.78 25.99
N ILE A 49 -2.17 18.56 26.22
CA ILE A 49 -2.94 17.32 26.00
C ILE A 49 -4.18 17.28 26.91
N ASP A 50 -4.09 17.92 28.08
CA ASP A 50 -5.20 18.04 29.03
C ASP A 50 -6.27 19.06 28.58
N GLU A 51 -5.94 20.07 27.76
CA GLU A 51 -6.96 20.96 27.18
C GLU A 51 -7.81 20.21 26.15
N ILE A 52 -7.19 19.38 25.29
CA ILE A 52 -7.88 18.63 24.24
C ILE A 52 -8.94 17.67 24.83
N LYS A 53 -8.62 17.01 25.96
CA LYS A 53 -9.57 16.13 26.67
C LYS A 53 -10.66 16.90 27.44
N GLN A 54 -10.45 18.17 27.78
CA GLN A 54 -11.45 19.01 28.44
C GLN A 54 -12.37 19.76 27.45
N THR A 55 -11.94 19.97 26.20
CA THR A 55 -12.72 20.72 25.19
C THR A 55 -14.04 20.07 24.77
N ASP A 56 -14.31 18.81 25.12
CA ASP A 56 -15.65 18.20 24.97
C ASP A 56 -16.75 18.91 25.80
N SER A 57 -16.37 19.81 26.74
CA SER A 57 -17.31 20.41 27.71
C SER A 57 -17.61 21.91 27.55
N LEU A 58 -16.84 22.71 26.78
CA LEU A 58 -16.98 24.18 26.77
C LEU A 58 -16.83 24.82 25.38
N ASN A 59 -17.68 25.81 25.10
CA ASN A 59 -17.89 26.42 23.78
C ASN A 59 -17.34 27.86 23.67
N LEU A 60 -16.92 28.24 22.44
CA LEU A 60 -16.57 29.60 21.96
C LEU A 60 -15.23 30.14 22.47
N ILE A 61 -14.37 30.83 21.69
CA ILE A 61 -14.44 31.49 20.37
C ILE A 61 -13.09 31.18 19.65
N VAL A 62 -12.90 31.05 18.32
CA VAL A 62 -13.43 31.75 17.13
C VAL A 62 -13.47 30.81 15.90
N LYS A 63 -14.39 31.06 14.95
CA LYS A 63 -14.60 30.20 13.76
C LYS A 63 -13.87 30.66 12.48
N PRO A 64 -12.91 29.90 11.94
CA PRO A 64 -12.89 29.62 10.51
C PRO A 64 -14.01 28.60 10.21
N LYS A 65 -14.98 28.94 9.36
CA LYS A 65 -16.00 27.95 8.96
C LYS A 65 -15.32 26.93 8.03
N LEU A 66 -15.26 25.66 8.43
CA LEU A 66 -14.64 24.60 7.64
C LEU A 66 -15.35 24.32 6.28
N TYR A 67 -16.65 24.62 6.15
CA TYR A 67 -17.36 24.48 4.85
C TYR A 67 -16.83 25.43 3.74
N PRO A 68 -16.59 26.73 4.01
CA PRO A 68 -15.79 27.59 3.14
C PRO A 68 -14.39 27.06 2.80
N LEU A 69 -13.72 26.30 3.67
CA LEU A 69 -12.46 25.63 3.31
C LEU A 69 -12.72 24.59 2.22
N VAL A 70 -13.71 23.72 2.37
CA VAL A 70 -14.11 22.73 1.33
C VAL A 70 -14.42 23.42 0.00
N SER A 71 -15.26 24.46 0.00
CA SER A 71 -15.61 25.20 -1.21
C SER A 71 -14.37 25.84 -1.87
N ARG A 72 -13.49 26.47 -1.07
CA ARG A 72 -12.26 27.08 -1.58
C ARG A 72 -11.29 26.03 -2.13
N VAL A 73 -11.15 24.86 -1.50
CA VAL A 73 -10.35 23.74 -2.00
C VAL A 73 -10.96 23.17 -3.28
N PHE A 74 -12.27 22.98 -3.35
CA PHE A 74 -12.97 22.50 -4.55
C PHE A 74 -12.76 23.42 -5.76
N HIS A 75 -12.85 24.74 -5.56
CA HIS A 75 -12.67 25.72 -6.64
C HIS A 75 -11.20 25.96 -7.03
N THR A 76 -10.25 25.82 -6.10
CA THR A 76 -8.82 26.10 -6.38
C THR A 76 -8.00 24.85 -6.69
N LEU A 77 -8.46 23.67 -6.28
CA LEU A 77 -7.73 22.39 -6.27
C LEU A 77 -6.30 22.54 -5.73
N SER A 78 -6.13 23.42 -4.74
CA SER A 78 -4.82 23.85 -4.27
C SER A 78 -4.45 23.18 -2.96
N TRP A 79 -3.38 22.37 -2.99
CA TRP A 79 -2.78 21.82 -1.77
C TRP A 79 -2.39 22.90 -0.76
N LYS A 80 -1.89 24.06 -1.23
CA LYS A 80 -1.53 25.18 -0.37
C LYS A 80 -2.70 25.66 0.48
N VAL A 81 -3.90 25.66 -0.09
CA VAL A 81 -5.15 26.04 0.59
C VAL A 81 -5.60 24.95 1.57
N ALA A 82 -5.52 23.68 1.18
CA ALA A 82 -5.91 22.56 2.05
C ALA A 82 -5.01 22.47 3.30
N ARG A 83 -3.70 22.71 3.17
CA ARG A 83 -2.75 22.68 4.29
C ARG A 83 -2.75 23.94 5.18
N GLU A 84 -3.62 24.92 4.93
CA GLU A 84 -3.76 26.10 5.80
C GLU A 84 -4.29 25.75 7.20
N VAL A 85 -5.06 24.68 7.32
CA VAL A 85 -5.63 24.17 8.57
C VAL A 85 -5.18 22.73 8.75
N ARG A 86 -4.53 22.42 9.86
CA ARG A 86 -4.19 21.03 10.21
C ARG A 86 -5.38 20.28 10.80
N PHE A 87 -5.34 18.96 10.71
CA PHE A 87 -6.37 18.12 11.31
C PHE A 87 -6.47 18.35 12.82
N SER A 88 -5.35 18.33 13.55
CA SER A 88 -5.33 18.61 15.00
C SER A 88 -5.90 19.98 15.37
N GLU A 89 -5.62 21.02 14.58
CA GLU A 89 -6.19 22.37 14.78
C GLU A 89 -7.70 22.41 14.49
N ALA A 90 -8.17 21.65 13.50
CA ALA A 90 -9.60 21.50 13.21
C ALA A 90 -10.32 20.78 14.35
N VAL A 91 -9.75 19.68 14.87
CA VAL A 91 -10.28 18.92 16.00
C VAL A 91 -10.44 19.81 17.23
N CYS A 92 -9.41 20.58 17.61
CA CYS A 92 -9.46 21.50 18.75
C CYS A 92 -10.55 22.59 18.64
N LYS A 93 -10.97 22.97 17.43
CA LYS A 93 -11.95 24.07 17.19
C LYS A 93 -13.36 23.59 16.87
N HIS A 94 -13.51 22.35 16.40
CA HIS A 94 -14.74 21.86 15.79
C HIS A 94 -15.15 20.44 16.23
N GLY A 95 -14.33 19.78 17.04
CA GLY A 95 -14.53 18.39 17.46
C GLY A 95 -14.05 17.39 16.39
N PHE A 96 -13.81 16.15 16.84
CA PHE A 96 -13.22 15.09 16.02
C PHE A 96 -14.09 14.72 14.81
N ALA A 97 -15.34 14.31 15.04
CA ALA A 97 -16.25 13.83 14.00
C ALA A 97 -16.48 14.87 12.87
N GLN A 98 -16.67 16.14 13.22
CA GLN A 98 -16.87 17.21 12.23
C GLN A 98 -15.60 17.47 11.40
N SER A 99 -14.43 17.28 11.99
CA SER A 99 -13.13 17.43 11.33
C SER A 99 -12.86 16.26 10.38
N VAL A 100 -13.10 15.01 10.81
CA VAL A 100 -12.98 13.81 9.95
C VAL A 100 -13.92 13.94 8.75
N HIS A 101 -15.17 14.34 8.97
CA HIS A 101 -16.15 14.53 7.90
C HIS A 101 -15.66 15.51 6.83
N ILE A 102 -15.10 16.66 7.22
CA ILE A 102 -14.68 17.71 6.29
C ILE A 102 -13.36 17.37 5.60
N PHE A 103 -12.39 16.81 6.32
CA PHE A 103 -11.15 16.32 5.72
C PHE A 103 -11.44 15.18 4.75
N GLY A 104 -12.39 14.29 5.06
CA GLY A 104 -12.87 13.24 4.16
C GLY A 104 -13.45 13.77 2.84
N ILE A 105 -14.26 14.85 2.88
CA ILE A 105 -14.73 15.51 1.65
C ILE A 105 -13.55 16.05 0.82
N ILE A 106 -12.56 16.69 1.46
CA ILE A 106 -11.35 17.20 0.78
C ILE A 106 -10.53 16.06 0.16
N ILE A 107 -10.37 14.95 0.89
CA ILE A 107 -9.71 13.72 0.43
C ILE A 107 -10.40 13.18 -0.84
N HIS A 108 -11.73 13.08 -0.86
CA HIS A 108 -12.46 12.62 -2.04
C HIS A 108 -12.37 13.59 -3.22
N ILE A 109 -12.38 14.91 -2.97
CA ILE A 109 -12.13 15.93 -4.01
C ILE A 109 -10.76 15.69 -4.65
N PHE A 110 -9.69 15.57 -3.86
CA PHE A 110 -8.33 15.33 -4.36
C PHE A 110 -8.18 13.96 -5.04
N SER A 111 -8.78 12.89 -4.49
CA SER A 111 -8.80 11.57 -5.14
C SER A 111 -9.46 11.62 -6.52
N SER A 112 -10.60 12.33 -6.64
CA SER A 112 -11.36 12.42 -7.90
C SER A 112 -10.60 13.12 -9.05
N VAL A 113 -9.56 13.88 -8.71
CA VAL A 113 -8.66 14.62 -9.61
C VAL A 113 -7.30 13.89 -9.81
N GLY A 114 -7.00 12.85 -9.02
CA GLY A 114 -5.73 12.10 -9.06
C GLY A 114 -4.61 12.71 -8.22
N MET A 115 -4.94 13.58 -7.26
CA MET A 115 -3.98 14.22 -6.34
C MET A 115 -3.63 13.29 -5.17
N HIS A 116 -3.03 12.14 -5.50
CA HIS A 116 -2.78 11.05 -4.56
C HIS A 116 -1.77 11.40 -3.45
N ARG A 117 -0.86 12.36 -3.69
CA ARG A 117 0.13 12.80 -2.68
C ARG A 117 -0.55 13.59 -1.57
N GLU A 118 -1.47 14.47 -1.94
CA GLU A 118 -2.29 15.27 -1.03
C GLU A 118 -3.26 14.40 -0.24
N VAL A 119 -3.88 13.40 -0.88
CA VAL A 119 -4.67 12.37 -0.19
C VAL A 119 -3.84 11.65 0.87
N HIS A 120 -2.61 11.23 0.53
CA HIS A 120 -1.70 10.62 1.50
C HIS A 120 -1.36 11.57 2.65
N SER A 121 -1.01 12.83 2.37
CA SER A 121 -0.70 13.81 3.42
C SER A 121 -1.86 14.07 4.37
N LEU A 122 -3.09 14.17 3.88
CA LEU A 122 -4.28 14.38 4.71
C LEU A 122 -4.65 13.14 5.54
N LEU A 123 -4.65 11.96 4.93
CA LEU A 123 -4.89 10.70 5.65
C LEU A 123 -3.82 10.47 6.71
N ASN A 124 -2.56 10.79 6.43
CA ASN A 124 -1.47 10.68 7.39
C ASN A 124 -1.62 11.69 8.54
N ASP A 125 -2.07 12.92 8.30
CA ASP A 125 -2.34 13.92 9.37
C ASP A 125 -3.46 13.42 10.32
N ILE A 126 -4.51 12.79 9.77
CA ILE A 126 -5.57 12.14 10.55
C ILE A 126 -5.01 10.98 11.39
N VAL A 127 -4.36 10.01 10.75
CA VAL A 127 -3.89 8.78 11.40
C VAL A 127 -2.78 9.05 12.43
N CYS A 128 -1.90 10.02 12.17
CA CYS A 128 -0.92 10.46 13.16
C CYS A 128 -1.60 11.11 14.38
N HIS A 129 -2.60 11.96 14.19
CA HIS A 129 -3.33 12.56 15.31
C HIS A 129 -4.07 11.52 16.15
N CYS A 130 -4.69 10.52 15.52
CA CYS A 130 -5.31 9.41 16.25
C CYS A 130 -4.27 8.61 17.05
N LYS A 131 -3.08 8.38 16.48
CA LYS A 131 -1.96 7.71 17.17
C LYS A 131 -1.42 8.49 18.37
N GLU A 132 -1.36 9.82 18.28
CA GLU A 132 -0.87 10.68 19.36
C GLU A 132 -1.82 10.71 20.56
N LEU A 133 -3.13 10.51 20.34
CA LEU A 133 -4.17 10.61 21.37
C LEU A 133 -4.83 9.27 21.74
N ASP A 134 -4.37 8.16 21.15
CA ASP A 134 -4.94 6.81 21.32
C ASP A 134 -6.44 6.71 20.95
N TYR A 135 -6.83 7.43 19.89
CA TYR A 135 -8.18 7.34 19.32
C TYR A 135 -8.33 6.13 18.41
N ASP A 136 -9.47 5.44 18.52
CA ASP A 136 -9.84 4.37 17.60
C ASP A 136 -10.00 4.91 16.16
N THR A 137 -9.50 4.14 15.20
CA THR A 137 -9.53 4.45 13.77
C THR A 137 -10.39 3.47 12.94
N ASN A 138 -10.99 2.46 13.58
CA ASN A 138 -11.87 1.47 12.94
C ASN A 138 -12.96 2.11 12.08
N ASP A 139 -13.62 3.16 12.57
CA ASP A 139 -14.72 3.84 11.89
C ASP A 139 -14.28 4.77 10.74
N LEU A 140 -12.98 5.04 10.58
CA LEU A 140 -12.48 5.95 9.54
C LEU A 140 -12.76 5.40 8.14
N PHE A 141 -12.70 4.07 7.95
CA PHE A 141 -13.06 3.45 6.68
C PHE A 141 -14.52 3.71 6.31
N LEU A 142 -15.46 3.44 7.24
CA LEU A 142 -16.89 3.61 7.04
C LEU A 142 -17.23 5.10 6.83
N THR A 143 -16.66 5.99 7.64
CA THR A 143 -16.84 7.44 7.49
C THR A 143 -16.37 7.94 6.13
N LEU A 144 -15.23 7.46 5.64
CA LEU A 144 -14.76 7.78 4.28
C LEU A 144 -15.62 7.09 3.20
N MET A 145 -16.21 5.93 3.46
CA MET A 145 -17.11 5.26 2.53
C MET A 145 -18.39 6.07 2.31
N ASP A 146 -19.05 6.48 3.38
CA ASP A 146 -20.31 7.23 3.34
C ASP A 146 -20.15 8.57 2.61
N LEU A 147 -18.99 9.21 2.75
CA LEU A 147 -18.63 10.45 2.05
C LEU A 147 -18.35 10.28 0.56
N SER A 148 -18.13 9.05 0.07
CA SER A 148 -17.73 8.80 -1.31
C SER A 148 -18.86 8.98 -2.34
N ASN A 149 -20.12 9.06 -1.88
CA ASN A 149 -21.33 9.11 -2.71
C ASN A 149 -21.40 8.01 -3.81
N GLY A 150 -20.74 6.87 -3.60
CA GLY A 150 -20.73 5.74 -4.54
C GLY A 150 -19.92 5.98 -5.83
N VAL A 151 -19.01 6.94 -5.85
CA VAL A 151 -18.21 7.25 -7.06
C VAL A 151 -17.00 6.33 -7.16
N GLU A 152 -16.85 5.62 -8.30
CA GLU A 152 -15.71 4.73 -8.63
C GLU A 152 -14.32 5.39 -8.44
N LYS A 153 -14.24 6.72 -8.44
CA LYS A 153 -13.00 7.50 -8.26
C LYS A 153 -12.50 7.61 -6.81
N SER A 154 -13.20 6.98 -5.87
CA SER A 154 -12.82 6.94 -4.46
C SER A 154 -12.02 5.68 -4.08
N MET A 155 -11.88 4.70 -4.98
CA MET A 155 -11.08 3.48 -4.73
C MET A 155 -9.64 3.79 -4.28
N ALA A 156 -9.01 4.78 -4.92
CA ALA A 156 -7.65 5.20 -4.61
C ALA A 156 -7.48 5.80 -3.20
N VAL A 157 -8.57 6.21 -2.52
CA VAL A 157 -8.51 6.64 -1.11
C VAL A 157 -8.16 5.45 -0.21
N PHE A 158 -8.76 4.29 -0.46
CA PHE A 158 -8.55 3.09 0.36
C PHE A 158 -7.20 2.43 0.08
N ASP A 159 -6.74 2.45 -1.18
CA ASP A 159 -5.36 2.10 -1.56
C ASP A 159 -4.30 2.93 -0.81
N VAL A 160 -4.58 4.22 -0.56
CA VAL A 160 -3.70 5.09 0.20
C VAL A 160 -3.87 4.87 1.71
N LEU A 161 -5.10 4.67 2.20
CA LEU A 161 -5.39 4.41 3.62
C LEU A 161 -4.65 3.16 4.13
N ILE A 162 -4.66 2.06 3.36
CA ILE A 162 -3.90 0.84 3.69
C ILE A 162 -2.40 1.14 3.87
N LYS A 163 -1.80 1.97 3.00
CA LYS A 163 -0.39 2.36 3.10
C LYS A 163 -0.12 3.25 4.31
N VAL A 164 -0.99 4.21 4.60
CA VAL A 164 -0.86 5.14 5.72
C VAL A 164 -0.95 4.40 7.05
N TYR A 165 -1.92 3.49 7.22
CA TYR A 165 -2.01 2.63 8.40
C TYR A 165 -0.79 1.71 8.53
N ALA A 166 -0.39 1.02 7.46
CA ALA A 166 0.75 0.12 7.47
C ALA A 166 2.07 0.84 7.84
N ARG A 167 2.31 2.05 7.30
CA ARG A 167 3.49 2.88 7.65
C ARG A 167 3.39 3.47 9.06
N SER A 168 2.19 3.69 9.57
CA SER A 168 1.93 4.13 10.95
C SER A 168 1.95 2.99 11.99
N SER A 169 2.25 1.75 11.58
CA SER A 169 2.22 0.54 12.41
C SER A 169 0.83 0.07 12.87
N PHE A 170 -0.24 0.60 12.30
CA PHE A 170 -1.62 0.13 12.49
C PHE A 170 -1.91 -1.02 11.53
N LEU A 171 -1.30 -2.17 11.78
CA LEU A 171 -1.30 -3.30 10.83
C LEU A 171 -2.64 -4.03 10.80
N GLU A 172 -3.27 -4.15 11.95
CA GLU A 172 -4.62 -4.66 12.14
C GLU A 172 -5.66 -3.78 11.41
N ASP A 173 -5.60 -2.45 11.56
CA ASP A 173 -6.50 -1.52 10.85
C ASP A 173 -6.28 -1.55 9.33
N ALA A 174 -5.02 -1.61 8.88
CA ALA A 174 -4.70 -1.76 7.45
C ALA A 174 -5.27 -3.06 6.86
N TYR A 175 -5.25 -4.16 7.63
CA TYR A 175 -5.85 -5.42 7.26
C TYR A 175 -7.39 -5.35 7.29
N ASN A 176 -7.97 -4.70 8.29
CA ASN A 176 -9.42 -4.48 8.40
C ASN A 176 -9.95 -3.68 7.20
N VAL A 177 -9.27 -2.61 6.78
CA VAL A 177 -9.60 -1.85 5.56
C VAL A 177 -9.62 -2.76 4.33
N PHE A 178 -8.63 -3.62 4.17
CA PHE A 178 -8.58 -4.57 3.05
C PHE A 178 -9.77 -5.54 3.06
N ILE A 179 -10.09 -6.13 4.23
CA ILE A 179 -11.22 -7.07 4.37
C ILE A 179 -12.57 -6.37 4.16
N GLN A 180 -12.75 -5.16 4.70
CA GLN A 180 -13.98 -4.38 4.53
C GLN A 180 -14.17 -3.94 3.07
N ALA A 181 -13.14 -3.40 2.42
CA ALA A 181 -13.17 -3.02 1.01
C ALA A 181 -13.52 -4.21 0.10
N LYS A 182 -12.88 -5.36 0.34
CA LYS A 182 -13.21 -6.62 -0.32
C LYS A 182 -14.65 -7.07 -0.08
N GLY A 183 -15.13 -6.96 1.17
CA GLY A 183 -16.49 -7.37 1.56
C GLY A 183 -17.61 -6.60 0.85
N ILE A 184 -17.35 -5.34 0.50
CA ILE A 184 -18.27 -4.51 -0.30
C ILE A 184 -17.97 -4.53 -1.81
N GLY A 185 -16.99 -5.31 -2.27
CA GLY A 185 -16.66 -5.49 -3.68
C GLY A 185 -15.80 -4.40 -4.31
N LEU A 186 -15.03 -3.62 -3.53
CA LEU A 186 -14.06 -2.67 -4.09
C LEU A 186 -12.83 -3.38 -4.69
N GLU A 187 -12.47 -2.99 -5.91
CA GLU A 187 -11.26 -3.45 -6.58
C GLU A 187 -10.04 -2.64 -6.09
N LEU A 188 -9.43 -3.09 -4.99
CA LEU A 188 -8.14 -2.59 -4.52
C LEU A 188 -6.99 -2.98 -5.46
N ASP A 189 -5.96 -2.15 -5.53
CA ASP A 189 -4.74 -2.49 -6.27
C ASP A 189 -3.87 -3.52 -5.51
N VAL A 190 -3.05 -4.27 -6.23
CA VAL A 190 -2.06 -5.20 -5.68
C VAL A 190 -0.93 -4.48 -4.96
N PHE A 191 -0.63 -3.21 -5.30
CA PHE A 191 0.48 -2.46 -4.72
C PHE A 191 0.30 -2.13 -3.22
N PRO A 192 -0.83 -1.56 -2.74
CA PRO A 192 -1.10 -1.41 -1.30
C PRO A 192 -1.00 -2.72 -0.53
N CYS A 193 -1.54 -3.80 -1.09
CA CYS A 193 -1.48 -5.13 -0.48
C CYS A 193 -0.03 -5.62 -0.35
N ASN A 194 0.79 -5.46 -1.40
CA ASN A 194 2.22 -5.79 -1.36
C ASN A 194 3.00 -4.95 -0.33
N PHE A 195 2.63 -3.68 -0.15
CA PHE A 195 3.21 -2.82 0.90
C PHE A 195 2.83 -3.33 2.30
N LEU A 196 1.56 -3.66 2.53
CA LEU A 196 1.09 -4.24 3.79
C LEU A 196 1.76 -5.59 4.08
N LEU A 197 1.88 -6.50 3.10
CA LEU A 197 2.63 -7.76 3.27
C LEU A 197 4.07 -7.49 3.75
N LYS A 198 4.78 -6.50 3.18
CA LYS A 198 6.13 -6.12 3.61
C LYS A 198 6.15 -5.61 5.05
N CYS A 199 5.23 -4.74 5.44
CA CYS A 199 5.14 -4.22 6.81
C CYS A 199 4.77 -5.32 7.83
N LEU A 200 3.89 -6.27 7.46
CA LEU A 200 3.54 -7.43 8.29
C LEU A 200 4.76 -8.33 8.53
N ILE A 201 5.60 -8.55 7.50
CA ILE A 201 6.87 -9.28 7.60
C ILE A 201 7.88 -8.55 8.49
N GLU A 202 7.96 -7.22 8.41
CA GLU A 202 8.88 -6.40 9.22
C GLU A 202 8.49 -6.38 10.70
N ASN A 203 7.20 -6.57 11.02
CA ASN A 203 6.67 -6.62 12.38
C ASN A 203 6.33 -8.05 12.86
N ASN A 204 6.76 -9.09 12.13
CA ASN A 204 6.55 -10.51 12.43
C ASN A 204 5.07 -10.93 12.66
N LYS A 205 4.12 -10.28 11.98
CA LYS A 205 2.67 -10.54 12.06
C LYS A 205 2.24 -11.67 11.11
N VAL A 206 2.71 -12.88 11.37
CA VAL A 206 2.59 -14.04 10.46
C VAL A 206 1.14 -14.44 10.17
N GLU A 207 0.24 -14.35 11.15
CA GLU A 207 -1.18 -14.73 10.99
C GLU A 207 -1.87 -13.83 9.94
N LEU A 208 -1.79 -12.51 10.14
CA LEU A 208 -2.30 -11.51 9.19
C LEU A 208 -1.63 -11.62 7.82
N LEU A 209 -0.33 -11.95 7.77
CA LEU A 209 0.41 -12.17 6.52
C LEU A 209 -0.20 -13.31 5.69
N THR A 210 -0.45 -14.45 6.33
CA THR A 210 -1.08 -15.61 5.68
C THR A 210 -2.52 -15.33 5.28
N GLY A 211 -3.32 -14.71 6.17
CA GLY A 211 -4.69 -14.33 5.87
C GLY A 211 -4.83 -13.36 4.71
N LEU A 212 -3.93 -12.36 4.61
CA LEU A 212 -3.91 -11.39 3.51
C LEU A 212 -3.58 -12.07 2.18
N PHE A 213 -2.55 -12.91 2.14
CA PHE A 213 -2.17 -13.63 0.92
C PHE A 213 -3.25 -14.60 0.44
N ASP A 214 -3.86 -15.38 1.35
CA ASP A 214 -4.96 -16.26 0.99
C ASP A 214 -6.20 -15.46 0.54
N ALA A 215 -6.49 -14.33 1.17
CA ALA A 215 -7.60 -13.47 0.77
C ALA A 215 -7.37 -12.80 -0.60
N MET A 216 -6.12 -12.47 -0.97
CA MET A 216 -5.75 -11.99 -2.31
C MET A 216 -5.98 -13.08 -3.38
N LYS A 217 -5.52 -14.32 -3.14
CA LYS A 217 -5.66 -15.45 -4.10
C LYS A 217 -7.11 -15.75 -4.45
N HIS A 218 -7.99 -15.82 -3.44
CA HIS A 218 -9.35 -16.32 -3.63
C HIS A 218 -10.37 -15.26 -4.07
N SER A 219 -10.18 -13.99 -3.70
CA SER A 219 -11.20 -12.95 -3.88
C SER A 219 -10.67 -11.53 -3.62
N GLY A 220 -9.43 -11.26 -4.00
CA GLY A 220 -8.83 -9.92 -3.93
C GLY A 220 -7.98 -9.63 -5.18
N PRO A 221 -7.14 -8.58 -5.18
CA PRO A 221 -6.20 -8.33 -6.25
C PRO A 221 -5.26 -9.51 -6.42
N GLN A 222 -5.16 -10.01 -7.66
CA GLN A 222 -4.40 -11.20 -7.98
C GLN A 222 -2.91 -11.04 -7.64
N PRO A 223 -2.32 -11.94 -6.84
CA PRO A 223 -0.89 -11.95 -6.54
C PRO A 223 -0.04 -11.93 -7.81
N ASN A 224 0.97 -11.07 -7.85
CA ASN A 224 1.89 -10.97 -8.98
C ASN A 224 3.30 -11.47 -8.60
N VAL A 225 4.23 -11.45 -9.55
CA VAL A 225 5.62 -11.91 -9.34
C VAL A 225 6.26 -11.23 -8.11
N TYR A 226 5.96 -9.96 -7.84
CA TYR A 226 6.48 -9.22 -6.69
C TYR A 226 5.86 -9.73 -5.38
N THR A 227 4.54 -9.98 -5.35
CA THR A 227 3.83 -10.60 -4.21
C THR A 227 4.48 -11.92 -3.80
N TYR A 228 4.68 -12.84 -4.74
CA TYR A 228 5.33 -14.13 -4.46
C TYR A 228 6.81 -13.98 -4.07
N THR A 229 7.52 -13.00 -4.63
CA THR A 229 8.93 -12.73 -4.27
C THR A 229 9.04 -12.16 -2.84
N ILE A 230 8.08 -11.36 -2.37
CA ILE A 230 7.99 -10.92 -0.97
C ILE A 230 7.83 -12.13 -0.04
N LEU A 231 6.86 -13.00 -0.32
CA LEU A 231 6.55 -14.16 0.52
C LEU A 231 7.69 -15.18 0.52
N MET A 232 8.30 -15.44 -0.62
CA MET A 232 9.49 -16.30 -0.70
C MET A 232 10.64 -15.74 0.17
N ASN A 233 10.88 -14.43 0.14
CA ASN A 233 11.91 -13.80 0.98
C ASN A 233 11.58 -13.92 2.49
N PHE A 234 10.31 -13.87 2.87
CA PHE A 234 9.86 -14.12 4.24
C PHE A 234 10.16 -15.56 4.69
N TYR A 235 9.73 -16.57 3.92
CA TYR A 235 9.99 -17.97 4.27
C TYR A 235 11.48 -18.35 4.19
N CYS A 236 12.31 -17.60 3.45
CA CYS A 236 13.77 -17.78 3.45
C CYS A 236 14.50 -17.20 4.68
N ARG A 237 13.82 -16.57 5.66
CA ARG A 237 14.49 -16.00 6.84
C ARG A 237 14.72 -17.04 7.95
N GLN A 238 15.96 -17.09 8.44
CA GLN A 238 16.39 -18.02 9.50
C GLN A 238 15.92 -17.63 10.93
N ASP A 239 15.50 -16.39 11.14
CA ASP A 239 15.15 -15.81 12.44
C ASP A 239 13.82 -16.34 13.02
N ILE A 240 12.93 -16.87 12.18
CA ILE A 240 11.59 -17.34 12.58
C ILE A 240 11.61 -18.79 13.17
N GLY A 241 12.78 -19.44 13.24
CA GLY A 241 12.99 -20.65 14.06
C GLY A 241 12.28 -21.95 13.60
N GLN A 242 11.62 -21.96 12.44
CA GLN A 242 10.86 -23.12 11.92
C GLN A 242 11.41 -23.66 10.58
N ALA A 243 12.74 -23.72 10.46
CA ALA A 243 13.47 -24.02 9.22
C ALA A 243 12.91 -25.16 8.32
N PRO A 244 12.58 -26.37 8.84
CA PRO A 244 12.13 -27.46 7.96
C PRO A 244 10.72 -27.24 7.37
N LYS A 245 9.83 -26.52 8.07
CA LYS A 245 8.48 -26.21 7.58
C LYS A 245 8.50 -25.11 6.51
N GLN A 246 9.41 -24.14 6.69
CA GLN A 246 9.58 -23.00 5.80
C GLN A 246 10.10 -23.40 4.41
N PHE A 247 10.99 -24.39 4.31
CA PHE A 247 11.55 -24.79 3.02
C PHE A 247 10.49 -25.41 2.08
N ASN A 248 9.55 -26.20 2.62
CA ASN A 248 8.41 -26.71 1.86
C ASN A 248 7.62 -25.54 1.27
N GLN A 249 7.33 -24.50 2.06
CA GLN A 249 6.60 -23.31 1.61
C GLN A 249 7.37 -22.51 0.53
N VAL A 250 8.70 -22.43 0.61
CA VAL A 250 9.55 -21.80 -0.43
C VAL A 250 9.46 -22.55 -1.77
N THR A 251 9.38 -23.88 -1.73
CA THR A 251 9.24 -24.72 -2.93
C THR A 251 7.80 -24.70 -3.47
N GLU A 252 6.81 -24.84 -2.59
CA GLU A 252 5.38 -24.70 -2.90
C GLU A 252 5.07 -23.37 -3.58
N ILE A 253 5.68 -22.25 -3.16
CA ILE A 253 5.54 -20.96 -3.85
C ILE A 253 6.02 -21.01 -5.31
N LEU A 254 7.17 -21.63 -5.57
CA LEU A 254 7.74 -21.71 -6.92
C LEU A 254 6.86 -22.58 -7.85
N GLU A 255 6.31 -23.66 -7.30
CA GLU A 255 5.33 -24.52 -7.97
C GLU A 255 3.99 -23.79 -8.18
N GLU A 256 3.48 -23.09 -7.17
CA GLU A 256 2.23 -22.30 -7.24
C GLU A 256 2.32 -21.22 -8.32
N MET A 257 3.41 -20.43 -8.34
CA MET A 257 3.69 -19.49 -9.42
C MET A 257 3.62 -20.15 -10.80
N SER A 258 4.20 -21.34 -10.94
CA SER A 258 4.19 -22.11 -12.20
C SER A 258 2.78 -22.59 -12.57
N ARG A 259 1.98 -23.07 -11.61
CA ARG A 259 0.57 -23.46 -11.83
C ARG A 259 -0.32 -22.28 -12.20
N CYS A 260 -0.05 -21.10 -11.62
CA CYS A 260 -0.77 -19.86 -11.91
C CYS A 260 -0.31 -19.16 -13.21
N GLY A 261 0.66 -19.72 -13.94
CA GLY A 261 1.21 -19.11 -15.16
C GLY A 261 2.06 -17.86 -14.91
N ILE A 262 2.48 -17.63 -13.66
CA ILE A 262 3.25 -16.47 -13.23
C ILE A 262 4.74 -16.81 -13.34
N ASN A 263 5.37 -16.35 -14.41
CA ASN A 263 6.79 -16.62 -14.66
C ASN A 263 7.69 -16.00 -13.57
N PRO A 264 8.48 -16.79 -12.82
CA PRO A 264 9.43 -16.25 -11.86
C PRO A 264 10.52 -15.42 -12.55
N THR A 265 11.03 -14.41 -11.85
CA THR A 265 12.14 -13.56 -12.36
C THR A 265 13.49 -14.03 -11.81
N VAL A 266 14.58 -13.50 -12.38
CA VAL A 266 15.94 -13.71 -11.85
C VAL A 266 16.06 -13.26 -10.39
N VAL A 267 15.27 -12.29 -9.94
CA VAL A 267 15.18 -11.89 -8.52
C VAL A 267 14.53 -13.01 -7.69
N THR A 268 13.39 -13.54 -8.14
CA THR A 268 12.69 -14.67 -7.50
C THR A 268 13.61 -15.89 -7.38
N TYR A 269 14.31 -16.25 -8.45
CA TYR A 269 15.29 -17.35 -8.45
C TYR A 269 16.47 -17.10 -7.50
N GLY A 270 16.97 -15.86 -7.41
CA GLY A 270 18.01 -15.50 -6.43
C GLY A 270 17.55 -15.63 -4.98
N THR A 271 16.29 -15.27 -4.69
CA THR A 271 15.68 -15.48 -3.36
C THR A 271 15.55 -16.96 -3.04
N TYR A 272 15.12 -17.80 -4.01
CA TYR A 272 15.01 -19.25 -3.85
C TYR A 272 16.36 -19.91 -3.53
N VAL A 273 17.40 -19.59 -4.32
CA VAL A 273 18.79 -20.07 -4.09
C VAL A 273 19.31 -19.60 -2.73
N LYS A 274 19.04 -18.36 -2.33
CA LYS A 274 19.41 -17.84 -1.00
C LYS A 274 18.73 -18.63 0.13
N GLY A 275 17.47 -19.02 -0.04
CA GLY A 275 16.73 -19.88 0.89
C GLY A 275 17.36 -21.25 1.04
N LEU A 276 17.63 -21.93 -0.08
CA LEU A 276 18.32 -23.23 -0.11
C LEU A 276 19.67 -23.19 0.63
N CYS A 277 20.50 -22.20 0.33
CA CYS A 277 21.78 -22.01 1.01
C CYS A 277 21.63 -21.66 2.50
N ALA A 278 20.52 -21.03 2.91
CA ALA A 278 20.23 -20.72 4.30
C ALA A 278 19.79 -21.95 5.10
N VAL A 279 19.09 -22.92 4.51
CA VAL A 279 18.75 -24.19 5.17
C VAL A 279 19.85 -25.25 5.07
N GLY A 280 20.96 -24.94 4.39
CA GLY A 280 22.11 -25.83 4.23
C GLY A 280 22.00 -26.82 3.05
N ASP A 281 20.91 -26.75 2.27
CA ASP A 281 20.70 -27.59 1.09
C ASP A 281 21.45 -27.03 -0.14
N MET A 282 22.77 -27.14 -0.05
CA MET A 282 23.69 -26.68 -1.08
C MET A 282 23.60 -27.50 -2.37
N ASP A 283 23.17 -28.76 -2.28
CA ASP A 283 23.12 -29.69 -3.40
C ASP A 283 21.95 -29.34 -4.34
N HIS A 284 20.76 -29.05 -3.79
CA HIS A 284 19.67 -28.47 -4.58
C HIS A 284 19.97 -27.04 -5.03
N ALA A 285 20.67 -26.22 -4.25
CA ALA A 285 21.08 -24.87 -4.68
C ALA A 285 21.97 -24.91 -5.93
N LEU A 286 23.01 -25.75 -5.92
CA LEU A 286 23.93 -25.92 -7.04
C LEU A 286 23.25 -26.53 -8.27
N LYS A 287 22.36 -27.52 -8.07
CA LYS A 287 21.55 -28.09 -9.14
C LYS A 287 20.66 -27.02 -9.79
N PHE A 288 19.94 -26.24 -8.99
CA PHE A 288 19.03 -25.21 -9.50
C PHE A 288 19.77 -24.12 -10.31
N VAL A 289 20.95 -23.68 -9.84
CA VAL A 289 21.79 -22.72 -10.59
C VAL A 289 22.28 -23.30 -11.93
N ARG A 290 22.59 -24.61 -11.99
CA ARG A 290 22.93 -25.30 -13.25
C ARG A 290 21.71 -25.39 -14.18
N ASP A 291 20.55 -25.76 -13.66
CA ASP A 291 19.31 -25.90 -14.43
C ASP A 291 18.87 -24.55 -15.03
N LEU A 292 18.99 -23.45 -14.28
CA LEU A 292 18.77 -22.08 -14.79
C LEU A 292 19.72 -21.73 -15.95
N THR A 293 21.01 -22.06 -15.80
CA THR A 293 22.03 -21.83 -16.83
C THR A 293 21.71 -22.62 -18.11
N GLN A 294 21.30 -23.88 -17.99
CA GLN A 294 20.88 -24.71 -19.13
C GLN A 294 19.62 -24.19 -19.84
N ARG A 295 18.73 -23.49 -19.11
CA ARG A 295 17.51 -22.85 -19.66
C ARG A 295 17.76 -21.47 -20.28
N ASN A 296 19.02 -21.06 -20.43
CA ASN A 296 19.43 -19.69 -20.82
C ASN A 296 18.89 -18.59 -19.89
N GLN A 297 18.48 -18.94 -18.66
CA GLN A 297 18.04 -17.98 -17.64
C GLN A 297 19.24 -17.63 -16.75
N LEU A 298 20.02 -16.63 -17.16
CA LEU A 298 21.26 -16.25 -16.47
C LEU A 298 21.02 -15.96 -14.96
N PRO A 299 21.62 -16.73 -14.04
CA PRO A 299 21.59 -16.40 -12.61
C PRO A 299 22.28 -15.06 -12.36
N ASN A 300 21.71 -14.22 -11.49
CA ASN A 300 22.34 -12.94 -11.14
C ASN A 300 23.49 -13.12 -10.14
N SER A 301 24.22 -12.04 -9.88
CA SER A 301 25.26 -11.98 -8.84
C SER A 301 24.75 -12.44 -7.47
N ASN A 302 23.49 -12.17 -7.12
CA ASN A 302 22.89 -12.61 -5.86
C ASN A 302 22.78 -14.14 -5.76
N CYS A 303 22.46 -14.86 -6.85
CA CYS A 303 22.47 -16.33 -6.89
C CYS A 303 23.87 -16.87 -6.56
N TYR A 304 24.91 -16.38 -7.24
CA TYR A 304 26.28 -16.86 -7.02
C TYR A 304 26.81 -16.46 -5.64
N ASN A 305 26.57 -15.23 -5.19
CA ASN A 305 26.95 -14.76 -3.87
C ASN A 305 26.28 -15.58 -2.74
N ALA A 306 25.02 -15.98 -2.93
CA ALA A 306 24.31 -16.86 -2.00
C ALA A 306 24.96 -18.25 -1.91
N VAL A 307 25.28 -18.87 -3.07
CA VAL A 307 25.97 -20.16 -3.12
C VAL A 307 27.37 -20.08 -2.49
N ILE A 308 28.16 -19.06 -2.83
CA ILE A 308 29.50 -18.86 -2.25
C ILE A 308 29.39 -18.66 -0.73
N SER A 309 28.47 -17.82 -0.25
CA SER A 309 28.21 -17.62 1.18
C SER A 309 27.73 -18.90 1.90
N GLY A 310 26.99 -19.78 1.22
CA GLY A 310 26.58 -21.08 1.74
C GLY A 310 27.75 -22.06 1.82
N LEU A 311 28.60 -22.11 0.78
CA LEU A 311 29.81 -22.95 0.76
C LEU A 311 30.80 -22.52 1.86
N CYS A 312 31.15 -21.23 1.96
CA CYS A 312 32.06 -20.73 2.98
C CYS A 312 31.55 -20.90 4.43
N ARG A 313 30.24 -21.12 4.63
CA ARG A 313 29.67 -21.50 5.93
C ARG A 313 29.76 -22.99 6.23
N ARG A 314 30.03 -23.83 5.21
CA ARG A 314 30.14 -25.28 5.29
C ARG A 314 31.60 -25.77 5.40
N GLY A 315 32.56 -24.99 4.90
CA GLY A 315 34.02 -25.23 4.97
C GLY A 315 34.73 -24.79 3.71
#